data_AF-A0A257AUK8-F1
#
_entry.id   AF-A0A257AUK8-F1
#
_cell.length_a   1.000
_cell.length_b   1.000
_cell.length_c   1.000
_cell.angle_alpha   90.00
_cell.angle_beta   90.00
_cell.angle_gamma   90.00
#
_symmetry.space_group_name_H-M   'P 1'
#
loop_
_entity.id
_entity.type
_entity.pdbx_description
1 polymer ?
#
loop_
_entity_poly.entity_id
_entity_poly.type
_entity_poly.pdbx_seq_one_letter_code
_entity_poly.pdbx_strand_id
1 'polypeptide(L)'
;PEATLWAREAVLELLGAEALRPYGTINLAGEDFACYLERIPGAFLRIGARDPNREWWPAHSPRFLPAEESLFVGAAVLAACARRAAASLAAA
;
A
#
# COMPACT_ATOMS: atom_id res chain seq x y z
N PRO A 1 4.37 0.86 13.70
CA PRO A 1 5.68 0.22 13.46
C PRO A 1 6.55 1.11 12.58
N GLU A 2 7.89 1.00 12.66
CA GLU A 2 8.82 1.80 11.85
C GLU A 2 8.55 1.62 10.34
N ALA A 3 8.28 0.39 9.91
CA ALA A 3 7.89 0.07 8.54
C ALA A 3 6.67 0.86 8.03
N THR A 4 5.70 1.15 8.91
CA THR A 4 4.53 1.97 8.56
C THR A 4 4.92 3.43 8.32
N LEU A 5 5.90 3.95 9.08
CA LEU A 5 6.40 5.31 8.91
C LEU A 5 7.20 5.42 7.62
N TRP A 6 8.09 4.47 7.32
CA TRP A 6 8.82 4.43 6.05
C TRP A 6 7.87 4.42 4.85
N ALA A 7 6.81 3.62 4.91
CA ALA A 7 5.83 3.57 3.84
C ALA A 7 5.01 4.86 3.72
N ARG A 8 4.62 5.46 4.85
CA ARG A 8 3.94 6.76 4.88
C ARG A 8 4.78 7.84 4.22
N GLU A 9 6.04 7.96 4.60
CA GLU A 9 6.97 8.96 4.05
C GLU A 9 7.24 8.72 2.57
N ALA A 10 7.43 7.46 2.16
CA ALA A 10 7.60 7.09 0.76
C ALA A 10 6.42 7.56 -0.10
N VAL A 11 5.18 7.36 0.37
CA VAL A 11 3.97 7.83 -0.34
C VAL A 11 3.90 9.35 -0.37
N LEU A 12 4.15 10.02 0.76
CA LEU A 12 4.08 11.48 0.84
C LEU A 12 5.06 12.17 -0.11
N GLU A 13 6.27 11.65 -0.22
CA GLU A 13 7.30 12.24 -1.10
C GLU A 13 7.06 11.94 -2.57
N LEU A 14 6.63 10.72 -2.88
CA LEU A 14 6.47 10.28 -4.26
C LEU A 14 5.17 10.83 -4.89
N LEU A 15 4.09 10.87 -4.12
CA LEU A 15 2.73 11.09 -4.63
C LEU A 15 2.01 12.26 -3.94
N GLY A 16 2.58 12.85 -2.90
CA GLY A 16 1.99 13.95 -2.16
C GLY A 16 0.97 13.52 -1.10
N ALA A 17 0.53 14.47 -0.28
CA ALA A 17 -0.37 14.24 0.84
C ALA A 17 -1.74 13.65 0.45
N GLU A 18 -2.28 14.05 -0.71
CA GLU A 18 -3.59 13.62 -1.18
C GLU A 18 -3.67 12.14 -1.57
N ALA A 19 -2.52 11.50 -1.85
CA ALA A 19 -2.44 10.08 -2.16
C ALA A 19 -2.55 9.20 -0.89
N LEU A 20 -2.24 9.74 0.28
CA LEU A 20 -2.33 9.02 1.54
C LEU A 20 -3.75 9.12 2.10
N ARG A 21 -4.52 8.03 1.99
CA ARG A 21 -5.89 7.98 2.51
C ARG A 21 -5.96 7.10 3.77
N PRO A 22 -6.54 7.60 4.88
CA PRO A 22 -6.82 6.75 6.03
C PRO A 22 -7.82 5.67 5.63
N TYR A 23 -7.67 4.49 6.20
CA TYR A 23 -8.59 3.39 5.96
C TYR A 23 -9.91 3.71 6.69
N GLY A 24 -10.87 4.28 5.95
CA GLY A 24 -12.06 4.94 6.52
C GLY A 24 -13.11 4.00 7.12
N THR A 25 -12.97 2.68 6.91
CA THR A 25 -13.88 1.66 7.45
C THR A 25 -13.10 0.45 7.91
N ILE A 26 -13.62 -0.26 8.91
CA ILE A 26 -13.06 -1.54 9.34
C ILE A 26 -13.12 -2.53 8.18
N ASN A 27 -12.00 -3.19 7.88
CA ASN A 27 -11.94 -4.30 6.94
C ASN A 27 -11.95 -5.61 7.73
N LEU A 28 -12.91 -6.49 7.42
CA LEU A 28 -13.01 -7.82 8.04
C LEU A 28 -12.52 -8.94 7.13
N ALA A 29 -11.89 -8.61 5.99
CA ALA A 29 -11.25 -9.61 5.15
C ALA A 29 -10.06 -10.26 5.88
N GLY A 30 -9.98 -11.59 5.82
CA GLY A 30 -8.80 -12.32 6.27
C GLY A 30 -7.66 -12.16 5.27
N GLU A 31 -6.46 -11.89 5.77
CA GLU A 31 -5.24 -11.67 4.99
C GLU A 31 -4.08 -12.40 5.68
N ASP A 32 -3.46 -13.37 5.00
CA ASP A 32 -2.43 -14.23 5.60
C ASP A 32 -1.09 -13.49 5.79
N PHE A 33 -0.95 -12.29 5.22
CA PHE A 33 0.17 -11.41 5.50
C PHE A 33 0.36 -11.13 7.01
N ALA A 34 -0.73 -11.22 7.79
CA ALA A 34 -0.69 -11.14 9.24
C ALA A 34 0.27 -12.15 9.88
N CYS A 35 0.42 -13.36 9.32
CA CYS A 35 1.35 -14.37 9.83
C CYS A 35 2.81 -13.92 9.75
N TYR A 36 3.18 -13.07 8.79
CA TYR A 36 4.51 -12.43 8.77
C TYR A 36 4.62 -11.37 9.86
N LEU A 37 3.57 -10.56 10.03
CA LEU A 37 3.53 -9.45 10.98
C LEU A 37 3.49 -9.90 12.45
N GLU A 38 3.09 -11.14 12.73
CA GLU A 38 3.25 -11.77 14.05
C GLU A 38 4.71 -12.03 14.42
N ARG A 39 5.61 -12.13 13.42
CA ARG A 39 7.01 -12.51 13.61
C ARG A 39 7.99 -11.36 13.42
N ILE A 40 7.69 -10.45 12.51
CA ILE A 40 8.60 -9.35 12.14
C ILE A 40 7.78 -8.06 12.02
N PRO A 41 8.22 -6.94 12.63
CA PRO A 41 7.58 -5.65 12.43
C PRO A 41 7.55 -5.28 10.94
N GLY A 42 6.35 -5.05 10.41
CA GLY A 42 6.16 -4.73 9.00
C GLY A 42 4.96 -3.81 8.77
N ALA A 43 4.67 -3.56 7.50
CA ALA A 43 3.53 -2.76 7.07
C ALA A 43 2.86 -3.41 5.86
N PHE A 44 1.55 -3.58 5.93
CA PHE A 44 0.72 -3.97 4.80
C PHE A 44 0.10 -2.71 4.17
N LEU A 45 0.20 -2.59 2.85
CA LEU A 45 -0.28 -1.43 2.10
C LEU A 45 -1.40 -1.83 1.15
N ARG A 46 -2.31 -0.89 0.89
CA ARG A 46 -3.35 -1.04 -0.13
C ARG A 46 -3.19 0.05 -1.16
N ILE A 47 -3.04 -0.38 -2.42
CA ILE A 47 -2.93 0.51 -3.57
C ILE A 47 -4.33 0.70 -4.15
N GLY A 48 -4.71 1.95 -4.35
CA GLY A 48 -5.96 2.29 -5.03
C GLY A 48 -5.93 1.79 -6.47
N ALA A 49 -6.88 0.93 -6.83
CA ALA A 49 -6.96 0.30 -8.15
C ALA A 49 -8.29 0.59 -8.87
N ARG A 50 -9.03 1.62 -8.43
CA ARG A 50 -10.30 1.99 -9.07
C ARG A 50 -10.03 2.85 -10.31
N ASP A 51 -10.56 2.42 -11.45
CA ASP A 51 -10.67 3.25 -12.65
C ASP A 51 -11.92 4.16 -12.51
N PRO A 52 -11.79 5.50 -12.52
CA PRO A 52 -12.91 6.41 -12.38
C PRO A 52 -13.88 6.37 -13.58
N ASN A 53 -13.43 5.86 -14.73
CA ASN A 53 -14.22 5.79 -15.96
C ASN A 53 -14.98 4.45 -16.09
N ARG A 54 -14.88 3.56 -15.11
CA ARG A 54 -15.55 2.27 -15.08
C ARG A 54 -16.48 2.13 -13.88
N GLU A 55 -17.48 1.28 -14.05
CA GLU A 55 -18.31 0.84 -12.94
C GLU A 55 -17.44 0.14 -11.87
N TRP A 56 -17.68 0.48 -10.61
CA TRP A 56 -16.93 -0.08 -9.51
C TRP A 56 -17.47 -1.46 -9.13
N TRP A 57 -16.57 -2.43 -9.02
CA TRP A 57 -16.84 -3.78 -8.50
C TRP A 57 -15.84 -4.11 -7.39
N PRO A 58 -16.26 -4.80 -6.31
CA PRO A 58 -15.35 -5.19 -5.24
C PRO A 58 -14.44 -6.34 -5.67
N ALA A 59 -13.33 -6.52 -4.94
CA ALA A 59 -12.55 -7.74 -5.02
C ALA A 59 -13.45 -8.98 -4.79
N HIS A 60 -13.15 -10.09 -5.47
CA HIS A 60 -13.96 -11.32 -5.56
C HIS A 60 -15.21 -11.27 -6.45
N SER A 61 -15.57 -10.12 -7.03
CA SER A 61 -16.56 -10.09 -8.11
C SER A 61 -15.97 -10.65 -9.41
N PRO A 62 -16.74 -11.43 -10.23
CA PRO A 62 -16.30 -11.84 -11.56
C PRO A 62 -16.18 -10.67 -12.55
N ARG A 63 -16.66 -9.48 -12.17
CA ARG A 63 -16.55 -8.23 -12.96
C ARG A 63 -15.42 -7.32 -12.49
N PHE A 64 -14.69 -7.71 -11.44
CA PHE A 64 -13.59 -6.92 -10.92
C PHE A 64 -12.50 -6.74 -11.98
N LEU A 65 -12.11 -5.49 -12.22
CA LEU A 65 -10.98 -5.14 -13.07
C LEU A 65 -10.22 -3.97 -12.42
N PRO A 66 -8.93 -4.10 -12.11
CA PRO A 66 -8.13 -3.01 -11.57
C PRO A 66 -7.74 -2.02 -12.68
N ALA A 67 -7.57 -0.75 -12.31
CA ALA A 67 -6.92 0.25 -13.16
C ALA A 67 -5.47 -0.18 -13.42
N GLU A 68 -5.04 -0.25 -14.69
CA GLU A 68 -3.69 -0.70 -15.06
C GLU A 68 -2.61 0.22 -14.46
N GLU A 69 -2.93 1.50 -14.28
CA GLU A 69 -2.04 2.50 -13.70
C GLU A 69 -1.64 2.18 -12.24
N SER A 70 -2.47 1.40 -11.54
CA SER A 70 -2.17 0.95 -10.17
C SER A 70 -0.92 0.08 -10.08
N LEU A 71 -0.53 -0.59 -11.17
CA LEU A 71 0.72 -1.35 -11.25
C LEU A 71 1.93 -0.43 -11.10
N PHE A 72 1.94 0.70 -11.80
CA PHE A 72 3.04 1.67 -11.73
C PHE A 72 3.10 2.35 -10.37
N VAL A 73 1.95 2.72 -9.81
CA VAL A 73 1.86 3.30 -8.47
C VAL A 73 2.39 2.32 -7.42
N GLY A 74 1.93 1.07 -7.46
CA GLY A 74 2.35 0.03 -6.53
C GLY A 74 3.85 -0.24 -6.61
N ALA A 75 4.39 -0.40 -7.82
CA ALA A 75 5.83 -0.64 -8.03
C ALA A 75 6.68 0.52 -7.51
N ALA A 76 6.30 1.77 -7.84
CA ALA A 76 7.04 2.95 -7.41
C ALA A 76 7.02 3.12 -5.89
N VAL A 77 5.87 2.91 -5.25
CA VAL A 77 5.72 2.98 -3.79
C VAL A 77 6.54 1.90 -3.10
N LEU A 78 6.46 0.64 -3.54
CA LEU A 78 7.25 -0.45 -2.93
C LEU A 78 8.76 -0.22 -3.07
N ALA A 79 9.22 0.27 -4.22
CA ALA A 79 10.62 0.63 -4.42
C ALA A 79 11.06 1.78 -3.51
N ALA A 80 10.21 2.80 -3.32
CA ALA A 80 10.49 3.90 -2.41
C ALA A 80 10.52 3.45 -0.94
N CYS A 81 9.59 2.58 -0.51
CA CYS A 81 9.60 1.95 0.81
C CYS A 81 10.91 1.22 1.07
N ALA A 82 11.37 0.39 0.11
CA ALA A 82 12.60 -0.36 0.23
C ALA A 82 13.83 0.55 0.37
N ARG A 83 13.92 1.62 -0.44
CA ARG A 83 15.01 2.61 -0.32
C ARG A 83 15.01 3.32 1.02
N ARG A 84 13.84 3.72 1.54
CA ARG A 84 13.72 4.35 2.85
C ARG A 84 14.11 3.42 3.99
N ALA A 85 13.60 2.18 3.96
CA ALA A 85 13.98 1.17 4.95
C ALA A 85 15.49 0.92 4.95
N ALA A 86 16.10 0.75 3.77
CA ALA A 86 17.53 0.53 3.64
C ALA A 86 18.35 1.72 4.18
N ALA A 87 17.94 2.96 3.89
CA ALA A 87 18.62 4.15 4.40
C ALA A 87 18.49 4.29 5.93
N SER A 88 17.30 4.03 6.49
CA SER A 88 17.07 4.06 7.94
C SER A 88 17.92 3.02 8.66
N LEU A 89 17.91 1.77 8.16
CA LEU A 89 18.66 0.66 8.75
C LEU A 89 20.18 0.82 8.62
N ALA A 90 20.67 1.49 7.57
CA ALA A 90 22.10 1.78 7.42
C ALA A 90 22.60 2.90 8.35
N ALA A 91 21.69 3.73 8.88
CA ALA A 91 22.00 4.83 9.78
C ALA A 91 21.87 4.46 11.27
N ALA A 92 21.34 3.27 11.57
CA ALA A 92 21.18 2.72 12.92
C ALA A 92 22.42 1.90 13.34
#